data_AF-A0A183S871-F1
#
_entry.id   AF-A0A183S871-F1
#
_cell.length_a   1.000
_cell.length_b   1.000
_cell.length_c   1.000
_cell.angle_alpha   90.00
_cell.angle_beta   90.00
_cell.angle_gamma   90.00
#
_symmetry.space_group_name_H-M   'P 1'
#
loop_
_entity.id
_entity.type
_entity.pdbx_description
1 polymer ?
#
loop_
_entity_poly.entity_id
_entity_poly.type
_entity_poly.pdbx_seq_one_letter_code
_entity_poly.pdbx_strand_id
1 'polypeptide(L)'
;MDKNLSHLPYEARLAELDVFPLTYMQLRGDLIQTYRIVRGRECALEFAGTVHLRGHRLKLQRKLVYTDVRRNAFSQRVFGAFI
;
A
#
# COMPACT_ATOMS: atom_id res chain seq x y z
N MET A 1 4.66 -16.87 21.19
CA MET A 1 5.54 -17.99 20.78
C MET A 1 5.83 -17.76 19.32
N ASP A 2 6.95 -17.12 19.01
CA ASP A 2 7.30 -16.80 17.63
C ASP A 2 7.77 -18.09 16.97
N LYS A 3 6.87 -18.72 16.20
CA LYS A 3 7.22 -19.85 15.36
C LYS A 3 8.17 -19.32 14.28
N ASN A 4 9.41 -19.81 14.26
CA ASN A 4 10.34 -19.47 13.20
C ASN A 4 9.92 -20.18 11.90
N LEU A 5 9.26 -19.44 11.01
CA LEU A 5 8.69 -19.97 9.76
C LEU A 5 9.62 -19.85 8.56
N SER A 6 10.84 -19.31 8.75
CA SER A 6 11.80 -19.06 7.64
C SER A 6 12.18 -20.31 6.85
N HIS A 7 12.13 -21.48 7.47
CA HIS A 7 12.44 -22.77 6.86
C HIS A 7 11.34 -23.30 5.93
N LEU A 8 10.11 -22.77 6.03
CA LEU A 8 8.99 -23.23 5.22
C LEU A 8 8.96 -22.54 3.85
N PRO A 9 8.49 -23.24 2.81
CA PRO A 9 8.24 -22.62 1.51
C PRO A 9 7.17 -21.53 1.63
N TYR A 10 7.20 -20.55 0.73
CA TYR A 10 6.34 -19.35 0.79
C TYR A 10 4.85 -19.67 1.02
N GLU A 11 4.28 -20.60 0.25
CA GLU A 11 2.86 -20.99 0.36
C GLU A 11 2.51 -21.60 1.73
N ALA A 12 3.41 -22.41 2.31
CA ALA A 12 3.19 -23.00 3.63
C ALA A 12 3.26 -21.95 4.75
N ARG A 13 4.09 -20.90 4.58
CA ARG A 13 4.12 -19.77 5.51
C ARG A 13 2.80 -18.99 5.48
N LEU A 14 2.24 -18.78 4.30
CA LEU A 14 0.95 -18.09 4.15
C LEU A 14 -0.17 -18.86 4.87
N ALA A 15 -0.22 -20.18 4.70
CA ALA A 15 -1.20 -21.03 5.35
C ALA A 15 -1.06 -21.05 6.89
N GLU A 16 0.17 -21.15 7.41
CA GLU A 16 0.42 -21.15 8.86
C GLU A 16 0.10 -19.80 9.52
N LEU A 17 0.30 -18.70 8.78
CA LEU A 17 0.00 -17.34 9.25
C LEU A 17 -1.45 -16.91 8.99
N ASP A 18 -2.24 -17.70 8.25
CA ASP A 18 -3.58 -17.36 7.78
C ASP A 18 -3.65 -15.98 7.09
N VAL A 19 -2.70 -15.75 6.17
CA VAL A 19 -2.61 -14.48 5.42
C VAL A 19 -2.67 -14.70 3.91
N PHE A 20 -3.26 -13.73 3.21
CA PHE A 20 -3.36 -13.75 1.76
C PHE A 20 -1.98 -13.59 1.08
N PRO A 21 -1.81 -14.17 -0.13
CA PRO A 21 -0.64 -13.91 -0.96
C PRO A 21 -0.46 -12.42 -1.24
N LEU A 22 0.80 -12.02 -1.45
CA LEU A 22 1.14 -10.62 -1.74
C LEU A 22 0.42 -10.09 -2.98
N THR A 23 0.34 -10.91 -4.03
CA THR A 23 -0.33 -10.58 -5.29
C THR A 23 -1.80 -10.23 -5.10
N TYR A 24 -2.50 -10.99 -4.24
CA TYR A 24 -3.89 -10.71 -3.90
C TYR A 24 -4.03 -9.38 -3.13
N MET A 25 -3.15 -9.12 -2.17
CA MET A 25 -3.19 -7.88 -1.39
C MET A 25 -2.91 -6.65 -2.26
N GLN A 26 -1.97 -6.74 -3.21
CA GLN A 26 -1.68 -5.70 -4.20
C GLN A 26 -2.90 -5.43 -5.08
N LEU A 27 -3.47 -6.48 -5.69
CA LEU A 27 -4.67 -6.36 -6.54
C LEU A 27 -5.84 -5.73 -5.78
N ARG A 28 -6.08 -6.17 -4.54
CA ARG A 28 -7.12 -5.59 -3.68
C ARG A 28 -6.86 -4.11 -3.39
N GLY A 29 -5.60 -3.75 -3.13
CA GLY A 29 -5.17 -2.37 -2.94
C GLY A 29 -5.47 -1.49 -4.16
N ASP A 30 -5.11 -1.98 -5.35
CA ASP A 30 -5.32 -1.29 -6.63
C ASP A 30 -6.81 -1.09 -6.92
N LEU A 31 -7.64 -2.12 -6.72
CA LEU A 31 -9.09 -2.03 -6.92
C LEU A 31 -9.74 -1.01 -5.97
N ILE A 32 -9.33 -0.99 -4.70
CA ILE A 32 -9.83 0.00 -3.73
C ILE A 32 -9.42 1.41 -4.17
N GLN A 33 -8.18 1.60 -4.60
CA GLN A 33 -7.69 2.89 -5.07
C GLN A 33 -8.46 3.37 -6.31
N THR A 34 -8.63 2.49 -7.32
CA THR A 34 -9.41 2.78 -8.53
C THR A 34 -10.85 3.16 -8.19
N TYR A 35 -11.52 2.39 -7.31
CA TYR A 35 -12.87 2.73 -6.86
C TYR A 35 -12.95 4.12 -6.24
N ARG A 36 -11.98 4.47 -5.38
CA ARG A 36 -11.95 5.79 -4.71
C ARG A 36 -11.74 6.93 -5.70
N ILE A 37 -10.90 6.73 -6.71
CA ILE A 37 -10.68 7.71 -7.79
C ILE A 37 -11.96 7.87 -8.62
N VAL A 38 -12.56 6.77 -9.08
CA VAL A 38 -13.79 6.78 -9.89
C VAL A 38 -14.96 7.41 -9.15
N ARG A 39 -15.05 7.25 -7.82
CA ARG A 39 -16.08 7.88 -6.98
C ARG A 39 -15.74 9.29 -6.50
N GLY A 40 -14.63 9.88 -6.95
CA GLY A 40 -14.21 11.24 -6.55
C GLY A 40 -13.84 11.36 -5.08
N ARG A 41 -13.59 10.25 -4.39
CA ARG A 41 -13.17 10.20 -2.97
C ARG A 41 -11.66 10.33 -2.78
N GLU A 42 -10.91 10.22 -3.88
CA GLU A 42 -9.48 10.42 -3.94
C GLU A 42 -9.11 11.00 -5.31
N CYS A 43 -8.04 11.79 -5.38
CA CYS A 43 -7.50 12.29 -6.64
C CYS A 43 -6.41 11.35 -7.14
N ALA A 44 -6.20 11.30 -8.46
CA ALA A 44 -5.01 10.66 -9.01
C ALA A 44 -3.75 11.26 -8.35
N LEU A 45 -2.83 10.39 -7.92
CA LEU A 45 -1.56 10.82 -7.35
C LEU A 45 -0.66 11.24 -8.51
N GLU A 46 -0.22 12.48 -8.51
CA GLU A 46 0.69 13.01 -9.51
C GLU A 46 2.09 13.06 -8.93
N PHE A 47 3.13 12.90 -9.76
CA PHE A 47 4.48 13.18 -9.30
C PHE A 47 4.70 14.67 -9.18
N ALA A 48 5.45 15.09 -8.17
CA ALA A 48 5.86 16.47 -8.00
C ALA A 48 6.74 16.88 -9.20
N GLY A 49 6.25 17.82 -10.01
CA GLY A 49 6.97 18.34 -11.18
C GLY A 49 8.15 19.26 -10.85
N THR A 50 8.53 19.38 -9.58
CA THR A 50 9.57 20.30 -9.12
C THR A 50 10.88 19.55 -8.87
N VAL A 51 12.00 20.13 -9.28
CA VAL A 51 13.33 19.52 -9.08
C VAL A 51 13.87 19.75 -7.66
N HIS A 52 13.34 20.75 -6.94
CA HIS A 52 13.78 21.17 -5.60
C HIS A 52 13.12 20.37 -4.46
N LEU A 53 13.12 19.04 -4.57
CA LEU A 53 12.58 18.16 -3.54
C LEU A 53 13.69 17.71 -2.61
N ARG A 54 13.49 17.83 -1.30
CA ARG A 54 14.44 17.29 -0.31
C ARG A 54 14.42 15.76 -0.36
N GLY A 55 15.54 15.11 -0.68
CA GLY A 55 15.64 13.65 -0.75
C GLY A 55 15.37 13.11 -2.16
N HIS A 56 14.52 12.08 -2.28
CA HIS A 56 14.26 11.42 -3.56
C HIS A 56 13.45 12.28 -4.53
N ARG A 57 13.74 12.16 -5.84
CA ARG A 57 13.14 12.99 -6.91
C ARG A 57 11.72 12.57 -7.30
N LEU A 58 11.37 11.29 -7.13
CA LEU A 58 10.02 10.78 -7.39
C LEU A 58 9.17 10.90 -6.13
N LYS A 59 8.68 12.10 -5.82
CA LYS A 59 7.68 12.27 -4.75
C LYS A 59 6.30 12.37 -5.34
N LEU A 60 5.34 11.72 -4.69
CA LEU A 60 3.93 11.92 -4.99
C LEU A 60 3.47 13.25 -4.40
N GLN A 61 2.93 14.09 -5.25
CA GLN A 61 2.25 15.34 -4.90
C GLN A 61 0.77 15.04 -4.66
N ARG A 62 0.24 15.63 -3.58
CA ARG A 62 -1.18 15.59 -3.29
C ARG A 62 -1.64 16.98 -2.91
N LYS A 63 -2.81 17.38 -3.40
CA LYS A 63 -3.46 18.61 -2.91
C LYS A 63 -3.80 18.45 -1.43
N LEU A 64 -3.52 19.49 -0.64
CA LEU A 64 -3.95 19.55 0.75
C LEU A 64 -5.49 19.53 0.77
N VAL A 65 -6.07 18.61 1.53
CA VAL A 65 -7.53 18.52 1.69
C VAL A 65 -7.83 18.59 3.18
N TYR A 66 -8.61 19.60 3.59
CA TYR A 66 -9.00 19.86 4.99
C TYR A 66 -10.28 19.10 5.38
N THR A 67 -10.49 17.91 4.82
CA THR A 67 -11.63 17.07 5.17
C THR A 67 -11.12 15.78 5.77
N ASP A 68 -11.72 15.36 6.88
CA ASP A 68 -11.35 14.17 7.65
C ASP A 68 -11.67 12.83 6.94
N VAL A 69 -11.95 12.89 5.63
CA VAL A 69 -12.19 11.75 4.73
C VAL A 69 -11.03 10.72 4.79
N ARG A 70 -9.84 11.17 5.19
CA ARG A 70 -8.63 10.36 5.32
C ARG A 70 -8.50 9.61 6.64
N ARG A 71 -9.41 9.80 7.60
CA ARG A 71 -9.39 9.06 8.87
C ARG A 71 -9.42 7.54 8.68
N ASN A 72 -10.02 7.07 7.58
CA ASN A 72 -10.09 5.66 7.19
C ASN A 72 -9.13 5.30 6.05
N ALA A 73 -8.05 6.07 5.83
CA ALA A 73 -7.07 5.74 4.82
C ALA A 73 -6.29 4.48 5.24
N PHE A 74 -6.58 3.35 4.59
CA PHE A 74 -5.74 2.16 4.69
C PHE A 74 -4.38 2.49 4.06
N SER A 75 -3.31 2.41 4.85
CA SER A 75 -1.97 2.40 4.28
C SER A 75 -1.81 1.08 3.53
N GLN A 76 -1.39 1.10 2.27
CA GLN A 76 -0.91 -0.09 1.58
C GLN A 76 0.36 -0.54 2.29
N ARG A 77 0.22 -1.29 3.39
CA ARG A 77 1.33 -1.98 4.02
C ARG A 77 1.58 -3.23 3.21
N VAL A 78 2.55 -3.14 2.31
CA VAL A 78 3.14 -4.31 1.68
C VAL A 78 3.97 -5.01 2.76
N PHE A 79 3.46 -6.11 3.32
CA PHE A 79 4.27 -7.05 4.09
C PHE A 79 5.12 -7.85 3.10
N GLY A 80 6.16 -7.21 2.58
CA GLY A 80 7.15 -7.82 1.70
C GLY A 80 8.46 -7.99 2.47
N ALA A 81 8.94 -9.24 2.52
CA ALA A 81 10.19 -9.66 3.13
C ALA A 81 10.26 -9.55 4.67
N PHE A 82 9.83 -10.60 5.37
CA PHE A 82 10.59 -11.06 6.53
C PHE A 82 11.86 -11.71 5.99
N ILE A 83 12.89 -10.91 5.72
CA ILE A 83 14.28 -11.39 5.62
C ILE A 83 14.84 -11.43 7.04
#